data_AF-K1XFJ2-F1
#
_entry.id   AF-K1XFJ2-F1
#
_cell.length_a   1.000
_cell.length_b   1.000
_cell.length_c   1.000
_cell.angle_alpha   90.00
_cell.angle_beta   90.00
_cell.angle_gamma   90.00
#
_symmetry.space_group_name_H-M   'P 1'
#
loop_
_entity.id
_entity.type
_entity.pdbx_description
1 polymer ?
#
loop_
_entity_poly.entity_id
_entity_poly.type
_entity_poly.pdbx_seq_one_letter_code
_entity_poly.pdbx_strand_id
1 'polypeptide(L)'
;MRNRKPLIVLILERIALKARCECSTQIFAELCDDLLSAEELTDGTIRADAVIRLERMISELNHPSEQIAKTHLEKIRREIVDFS
;
A
#
# COMPACT_ATOMS: atom_id res chain seq x y z
N MET A 1 -3.07 20.72 19.06
CA MET A 1 -3.95 19.84 18.27
C MET A 1 -3.12 18.65 17.81
N ARG A 2 -3.50 17.41 18.16
CA ARG A 2 -2.79 16.23 17.63
C ARG A 2 -3.19 16.09 16.16
N ASN A 3 -2.28 16.37 15.23
CA ASN A 3 -2.46 16.03 13.82
C ASN A 3 -2.60 14.50 13.73
N ARG A 4 -3.84 14.00 13.66
CA ARG A 4 -4.09 12.60 13.35
C ARG A 4 -3.81 12.43 11.87
N LYS A 5 -2.86 11.56 11.52
CA LYS A 5 -2.63 11.17 10.13
C LYS A 5 -3.89 10.47 9.59
N PRO A 6 -4.23 10.64 8.30
CA PRO A 6 -5.24 9.83 7.61
C PRO A 6 -4.99 8.33 7.81
N LEU A 7 -6.06 7.54 7.90
CA LEU A 7 -5.94 6.10 8.18
C LEU A 7 -5.15 5.40 7.06
N ILE A 8 -5.39 5.79 5.81
CA ILE A 8 -4.68 5.29 4.64
C ILE A 8 -3.17 5.50 4.71
N VAL A 9 -2.72 6.62 5.28
CA VAL A 9 -1.28 6.89 5.47
C VAL A 9 -0.68 5.91 6.47
N LEU A 10 -1.41 5.58 7.54
CA LEU A 10 -0.96 4.59 8.52
C LEU A 10 -0.91 3.18 7.94
N ILE A 11 -1.88 2.81 7.09
CA ILE A 11 -1.90 1.53 6.39
C ILE A 11 -0.70 1.43 5.44
N LEU A 12 -0.46 2.45 4.60
CA LEU A 12 0.67 2.50 3.67
C LEU A 12 2.03 2.42 4.40
N GLU A 13 2.19 3.11 5.52
CA GLU A 13 3.41 3.02 6.35
C GLU A 13 3.64 1.60 6.88
N ARG A 14 2.58 0.88 7.26
CA ARG A 14 2.66 -0.52 7.72
C ARG A 14 2.97 -1.47 6.57
N ILE A 15 2.35 -1.27 5.41
CA ILE A 15 2.65 -2.03 4.19
C ILE A 15 4.13 -1.89 3.83
N ALA A 16 4.67 -0.66 3.83
CA ALA A 16 6.08 -0.41 3.54
C ALA A 16 7.03 -1.19 4.46
N LEU A 17 6.70 -1.23 5.76
CA LEU A 17 7.48 -1.95 6.76
C LEU A 17 7.41 -3.47 6.55
N LYS A 18 6.23 -4.00 6.20
CA LYS A 18 6.02 -5.44 6.03
C LYS A 18 6.53 -5.97 4.70
N ALA A 19 6.47 -5.18 3.63
CA ALA A 19 6.94 -5.57 2.30
C ALA A 19 8.44 -5.95 2.25
N ARG A 20 9.24 -5.36 3.14
CA ARG A 20 10.70 -5.57 3.24
C ARG A 20 11.10 -6.67 4.21
N CYS A 21 10.12 -7.25 4.91
CA CYS A 21 10.35 -8.27 5.91
C CYS A 21 9.95 -9.61 5.31
N GLU A 22 10.76 -10.65 5.49
CA GLU A 22 10.43 -12.04 5.11
C GLU A 22 9.24 -12.62 5.93
N CYS A 23 8.57 -11.78 6.73
CA CYS A 23 7.55 -12.18 7.67
C CYS A 23 6.17 -12.34 7.01
N SER A 24 5.40 -13.28 7.58
CA SER A 24 4.05 -13.72 7.22
C SER A 24 3.34 -12.92 6.14
N THR A 25 3.25 -13.52 4.95
CA THR A 25 2.49 -13.04 3.79
C THR A 25 1.04 -12.71 4.11
N GLN A 26 0.46 -13.31 5.16
CA GLN A 26 -0.92 -13.09 5.57
C GLN A 26 -1.15 -11.67 6.12
N ILE A 27 -0.32 -11.20 7.05
CA ILE A 27 -0.48 -9.84 7.63
C ILE A 27 -0.30 -8.78 6.54
N PHE A 28 0.64 -9.03 5.62
CA PHE A 28 0.85 -8.15 4.49
C PHE A 28 -0.37 -8.11 3.55
N ALA A 29 -0.98 -9.26 3.25
CA ALA A 29 -2.21 -9.33 2.47
C ALA A 29 -3.37 -8.61 3.15
N GLU A 30 -3.57 -8.82 4.46
CA GLU A 30 -4.62 -8.14 5.23
C GLU A 30 -4.46 -6.61 5.18
N LEU A 31 -3.23 -6.08 5.27
CA LEU A 31 -2.98 -4.65 5.13
C LEU A 31 -3.28 -4.12 3.73
N CYS A 32 -3.02 -4.92 2.69
CA CYS A 32 -3.37 -4.57 1.31
C CYS A 32 -4.90 -4.54 1.11
N ASP A 33 -5.63 -5.48 1.71
CA ASP A 33 -7.11 -5.51 1.67
C ASP A 33 -7.72 -4.34 2.46
N ASP A 34 -7.14 -4.00 3.62
CA ASP A 34 -7.51 -2.81 4.41
C ASP A 34 -7.30 -1.53 3.59
N LEU A 35 -6.21 -1.46 2.80
CA LEU A 35 -5.95 -0.32 1.92
C LEU A 35 -7.03 -0.19 0.84
N LEU A 36 -7.38 -1.29 0.15
CA LEU A 36 -8.42 -1.29 -0.87
C LEU A 36 -9.82 -0.95 -0.33
N SER A 37 -10.06 -1.29 0.93
CA SER A 37 -11.34 -1.04 1.61
C SER A 37 -11.41 0.37 2.25
N ALA A 38 -10.35 1.18 2.14
CA ALA A 38 -10.31 2.50 2.75
C ALA A 38 -11.24 3.47 2.00
N GLU A 39 -12.29 3.94 2.68
CA GLU A 39 -13.25 4.92 2.17
C GLU A 39 -12.59 6.20 1.63
N GLU A 40 -11.44 6.58 2.20
CA GLU A 40 -10.62 7.72 1.80
C GLU A 40 -10.15 7.64 0.33
N LEU A 41 -10.13 6.45 -0.29
CA LEU A 41 -9.80 6.28 -1.71
C LEU A 41 -10.84 6.87 -2.67
N THR A 42 -12.05 7.21 -2.18
CA THR A 42 -13.06 7.94 -2.96
C THR A 42 -12.62 9.39 -3.26
N ASP A 43 -11.72 9.95 -2.45
CA ASP A 43 -11.10 11.24 -2.71
C ASP A 43 -9.98 11.10 -3.74
N GLY A 44 -10.11 11.82 -4.87
CA GLY A 44 -9.13 11.76 -5.96
C GLY A 44 -7.71 12.19 -5.58
N THR A 45 -7.57 13.13 -4.63
CA THR A 45 -6.25 13.59 -4.14
C THR A 45 -5.61 12.52 -3.27
N ILE A 46 -6.37 11.93 -2.35
CA ILE A 46 -5.88 10.87 -1.47
C ILE A 46 -5.50 9.64 -2.29
N ARG A 47 -6.35 9.26 -3.25
CA ARG A 47 -6.08 8.17 -4.18
C ARG A 47 -4.79 8.39 -4.98
N ALA A 48 -4.59 9.58 -5.53
CA ALA A 48 -3.36 9.91 -6.25
C ALA A 48 -2.11 9.82 -5.37
N ASP A 49 -2.17 10.33 -4.12
CA ASP A 49 -1.06 10.21 -3.15
C ASP A 49 -0.77 8.74 -2.80
N ALA A 50 -1.81 7.93 -2.60
CA ALA A 50 -1.67 6.50 -2.33
C ALA A 50 -0.98 5.76 -3.48
N VAL A 51 -1.38 6.05 -4.73
CA VAL A 51 -0.74 5.48 -5.93
C VAL A 51 0.73 5.87 -6.01
N ILE A 52 1.07 7.15 -5.83
CA ILE A 52 2.47 7.62 -5.86
C ILE A 52 3.32 6.91 -4.81
N ARG A 53 2.78 6.72 -3.60
CA ARG A 53 3.48 5.99 -2.53
C ARG A 53 3.66 4.51 -2.84
N LEU A 54 2.65 3.86 -3.43
CA LEU A 54 2.74 2.47 -3.89
C LEU A 54 3.81 2.32 -4.97
N GLU A 55 3.83 3.20 -5.97
CA GLU A 55 4.84 3.20 -7.03
C GLU A 55 6.26 3.33 -6.46
N ARG A 56 6.44 4.25 -5.52
CA ARG A 56 7.71 4.41 -4.83
C ARG A 56 8.11 3.14 -4.08
N MET A 57 7.22 2.55 -3.28
CA MET A 57 7.49 1.30 -2.57
C MET A 57 7.90 0.17 -3.53
N ILE A 58 7.14 -0.03 -4.61
CA ILE A 58 7.41 -1.03 -5.66
C ILE A 58 8.80 -0.82 -6.27
N SER A 59 9.19 0.44 -6.51
CA SER A 59 10.51 0.79 -7.07
C SER A 59 11.67 0.51 -6.12
N GLU A 60 11.41 0.56 -4.81
CA GLU A 60 12.41 0.32 -3.76
C GLU A 60 12.58 -1.18 -3.45
N LEU A 61 11.57 -2.01 -3.72
CA LEU A 61 11.63 -3.49 -3.59
C LEU A 61 12.41 -4.10 -4.76
N ASN A 62 13.68 -4.40 -4.51
CA ASN A 62 14.63 -4.87 -5.52
C ASN A 62 15.32 -6.18 -5.14
N HIS A 63 15.14 -6.66 -3.90
CA HIS A 63 15.72 -7.92 -3.47
C HIS A 63 14.89 -9.11 -4.00
N PRO A 64 15.51 -10.27 -4.33
CA PRO A 64 14.77 -11.44 -4.79
C PRO A 64 13.69 -11.94 -3.79
N SER A 65 13.94 -11.84 -2.48
CA SER A 65 12.96 -12.23 -1.46
C SER A 65 11.75 -11.28 -1.38
N GLU A 66 11.83 -10.09 -1.97
CA GLU A 66 10.76 -9.07 -1.96
C GLU A 66 9.83 -9.17 -3.18
N GLN A 67 10.14 -10.05 -4.15
CA GLN A 67 9.40 -10.12 -5.41
C GLN A 67 7.90 -10.44 -5.21
N ILE A 68 7.58 -11.29 -4.23
CA ILE A 68 6.18 -11.62 -3.91
C ILE A 68 5.43 -10.37 -3.43
N ALA A 69 6.02 -9.60 -2.51
CA ALA A 69 5.44 -8.35 -2.02
C ALA A 69 5.30 -7.35 -3.17
N LYS A 70 6.32 -7.23 -4.02
CA LYS A 70 6.31 -6.35 -5.19
C LYS A 70 5.15 -6.66 -6.14
N THR A 71 4.98 -7.92 -6.56
CA THR A 71 3.88 -8.34 -7.44
C THR A 71 2.52 -8.04 -6.81
N HIS A 72 2.38 -8.24 -5.50
CA HIS A 72 1.13 -7.97 -4.81
C HIS A 72 0.85 -6.45 -4.76
N LEU A 73 1.83 -5.61 -4.42
CA LEU A 73 1.66 -4.15 -4.44
C LEU A 73 1.31 -3.63 -5.83
N GLU A 74 1.87 -4.21 -6.90
CA GLU A 74 1.50 -3.87 -8.27
C GLU A 74 0.04 -4.17 -8.58
N LYS A 75 -0.50 -5.29 -8.05
CA LYS A 75 -1.93 -5.64 -8.17
C LYS A 75 -2.79 -4.60 -7.46
N ILE A 76 -2.48 -4.30 -6.20
CA ILE A 76 -3.21 -3.31 -5.39
C ILE A 76 -3.18 -1.92 -6.03
N ARG A 77 -2.01 -1.49 -6.52
CA ARG A 77 -1.88 -0.22 -7.25
C ARG A 77 -2.81 -0.15 -8.45
N ARG A 78 -2.90 -1.23 -9.26
CA ARG A 78 -3.82 -1.28 -10.41
C ARG A 78 -5.27 -1.18 -9.97
N GLU A 79 -5.66 -1.93 -8.95
CA GLU A 79 -7.03 -1.89 -8.41
C GLU A 79 -7.41 -0.46 -7.96
N ILE A 80 -6.53 0.24 -7.22
CA ILE A 80 -6.77 1.63 -6.79
C ILE A 80 -6.88 2.63 -7.95
N VAL A 81 -6.12 2.42 -9.03
CA VAL A 81 -6.23 3.24 -10.25
C VAL A 81 -7.56 2.96 -10.96
N ASP A 82 -7.96 1.69 -11.01
CA ASP A 82 -9.19 1.23 -11.68
C ASP A 82 -10.48 1.53 -10.88
N PHE A 83 -10.39 2.04 -9.65
CA PHE A 83 -11.50 2.51 -8.80
C PHE A 83 -12.25 3.75 -9.37
N SER A 84 -12.11 4.02 -10.67
CA SER A 84 -12.62 5.19 -11.38
C SER A 84 -14.06 5.04 -11.84
#